data_AF-A0A1Y0GXE7-F1
#
_entry.id   AF-A0A1Y0GXE7-F1
#
_cell.length_a   1.000
_cell.length_b   1.000
_cell.length_c   1.000
_cell.angle_alpha   90.00
_cell.angle_beta   90.00
_cell.angle_gamma   90.00
#
_symmetry.space_group_name_H-M   'P 1'
#
loop_
_entity.id
_entity.type
_entity.pdbx_description
1 polymer ?
#
loop_
_entity_poly.entity_id
_entity_poly.type
_entity_poly.pdbx_seq_one_letter_code
_entity_poly.pdbx_strand_id
1 'polypeptide(L)'
;MTRWLARRIWYFMLWLIRRPGSRKLQRAAINLSPPHKREKVRASINRQEKFARKIGLPLLMFVINLFLVSVGLTFVLLFVLNAQAEGWLIIPTQEALNLRQEQD
;
A
#
# COMPACT_ATOMS: atom_id res chain seq x y z
N MET A 1 -9.60 -8.57 10.60
CA MET A 1 -8.68 -7.59 11.23
C MET A 1 -8.29 -6.44 10.30
N THR A 2 -7.79 -6.70 9.08
CA THR A 2 -7.35 -5.67 8.11
C THR A 2 -8.41 -4.62 7.74
N ARG A 3 -9.67 -5.03 7.54
CA ARG A 3 -10.78 -4.11 7.25
C ARG A 3 -11.01 -3.06 8.36
N TRP A 4 -10.81 -3.43 9.62
CA TRP A 4 -10.98 -2.51 10.75
C TRP A 4 -9.87 -1.46 10.76
N LEU A 5 -8.62 -1.88 10.59
CA LEU A 5 -7.47 -0.99 10.54
C LEU A 5 -7.54 -0.04 9.33
N ALA A 6 -7.87 -0.56 8.16
CA ALA A 6 -8.03 0.23 6.94
C ALA A 6 -9.11 1.32 7.12
N ARG A 7 -10.25 0.99 7.75
CA ARG A 7 -11.28 1.99 8.09
C ARG A 7 -10.77 3.05 9.06
N ARG A 8 -10.00 2.66 10.09
CA ARG A 8 -9.44 3.59 11.08
C ARG A 8 -8.47 4.58 10.44
N ILE A 9 -7.54 4.09 9.62
CA ILE A 9 -6.58 4.91 8.86
C ILE A 9 -7.33 5.82 7.88
N TRP A 10 -8.31 5.27 7.17
CA TRP A 10 -9.14 6.04 6.24
C TRP A 10 -9.92 7.16 6.94
N TYR A 11 -10.48 6.88 8.11
CA TYR A 11 -11.13 7.90 8.94
C TYR A 11 -10.16 9.02 9.34
N PHE A 12 -8.92 8.67 9.69
CA PHE A 12 -7.89 9.65 10.04
C PHE A 12 -7.48 10.50 8.83
N MET A 13 -7.34 9.89 7.65
CA MET A 13 -7.09 10.62 6.40
C MET A 13 -8.26 11.56 6.05
N LEU A 14 -9.50 11.08 6.16
CA LEU A 14 -10.69 11.92 5.94
C LEU A 14 -10.77 13.08 6.94
N TRP A 15 -10.41 12.83 8.20
CA TRP A 15 -10.33 13.85 9.23
C TRP A 15 -9.28 14.92 8.89
N LEU A 16 -8.08 14.51 8.45
CA LEU A 16 -7.03 15.40 7.97
C LEU A 16 -7.48 16.23 6.75
N ILE A 17 -8.16 15.60 5.78
CA ILE A 17 -8.68 16.29 4.59
C ILE A 17 -9.78 17.29 4.97
N ARG A 18 -10.61 17.00 5.98
CA ARG A 18 -11.68 17.89 6.45
C ARG A 18 -11.18 19.05 7.32
N ARG A 19 -9.89 19.06 7.69
CA ARG A 19 -9.32 20.07 8.58
C ARG A 19 -9.44 21.48 7.95
N PRO A 20 -9.73 22.53 8.73
CA PRO A 20 -9.91 23.88 8.17
C PRO A 20 -8.70 24.41 7.40
N GLY A 21 -7.48 23.94 7.71
CA GLY A 21 -6.25 24.31 7.00
C GLY A 21 -6.25 23.89 5.53
N SER A 22 -6.68 22.66 5.20
CA SER A 22 -6.76 22.21 3.80
C SER A 22 -7.77 23.02 3.00
N ARG A 23 -8.92 23.36 3.63
CA ARG A 23 -9.94 24.22 3.02
C ARG A 23 -9.43 25.64 2.79
N LYS A 24 -8.60 26.18 3.69
CA LYS A 24 -7.93 27.47 3.49
C LYS A 24 -6.97 27.42 2.30
N LEU A 25 -6.17 26.36 2.19
CA LEU A 25 -5.26 26.15 1.05
C LEU A 25 -6.01 25.99 -0.27
N GLN A 26 -7.08 25.21 -0.31
CA GLN A 26 -7.92 25.07 -1.50
C GLN A 26 -8.52 26.42 -1.92
N ARG A 27 -9.00 27.24 -0.97
CA ARG A 27 -9.50 28.59 -1.26
C ARG A 27 -8.40 29.50 -1.80
N ALA A 28 -7.20 29.46 -1.22
CA ALA A 28 -6.06 30.22 -1.71
C ALA A 28 -5.68 29.81 -3.14
N ALA A 29 -5.65 28.50 -3.43
CA ALA A 29 -5.37 27.98 -4.77
C ALA A 29 -6.43 28.41 -5.80
N ILE A 30 -7.72 28.42 -5.43
CA ILE A 30 -8.80 28.92 -6.29
C ILE A 30 -8.64 30.44 -6.52
N ASN A 31 -8.29 31.21 -5.48
CA ASN A 31 -8.13 32.65 -5.59
C ASN A 31 -6.94 33.06 -6.47
N LEU A 32 -5.88 32.25 -6.49
CA LEU A 32 -4.72 32.43 -7.37
C LEU A 32 -5.07 32.21 -8.85
N SER A 33 -6.15 31.47 -9.13
CA SER A 33 -6.60 31.21 -10.51
C SER A 33 -7.36 32.41 -11.10
N PRO A 34 -7.23 32.64 -12.43
CA PRO A 34 -7.95 33.72 -13.12
C PRO A 34 -9.47 33.66 -12.90
N PRO A 35 -10.17 34.80 -12.75
CA PRO A 35 -11.60 34.83 -12.39
C PRO A 35 -12.49 33.95 -13.27
N HIS A 36 -12.27 34.00 -14.59
CA HIS A 36 -13.03 33.23 -15.58
C HIS A 36 -12.81 31.69 -15.50
N LYS A 37 -11.78 31.22 -14.79
CA LYS A 37 -11.49 29.78 -14.59
C LYS A 37 -11.87 29.27 -13.19
N ARG A 38 -12.19 30.15 -12.24
CA ARG A 38 -12.43 29.76 -10.83
C ARG A 38 -13.52 28.72 -10.67
N GLU A 39 -14.62 28.84 -11.42
CA GLU A 39 -15.71 27.86 -11.38
C GLU A 39 -15.29 26.48 -11.90
N LYS A 40 -14.53 26.45 -13.00
CA LYS A 40 -13.98 25.19 -13.56
C LYS A 40 -13.01 24.51 -12.58
N VAL A 41 -12.15 25.30 -11.93
CA VAL A 41 -11.21 24.79 -10.90
C VAL A 41 -11.98 24.24 -9.71
N ARG A 42 -13.00 24.97 -9.21
CA ARG A 42 -13.85 24.52 -8.10
C ARG A 42 -14.58 23.21 -8.43
N ALA A 43 -15.13 23.09 -9.63
CA ALA A 43 -15.77 21.86 -10.10
C ALA A 43 -14.77 20.70 -10.20
N SER A 44 -13.54 20.97 -10.66
CA SER A 44 -12.46 19.98 -10.72
C SER A 44 -12.10 19.46 -9.33
N ILE A 45 -11.86 20.36 -8.36
CA ILE A 45 -11.54 20.00 -6.97
C ILE A 45 -12.66 19.15 -6.36
N ASN A 46 -13.92 19.55 -6.55
CA ASN A 46 -15.07 18.78 -6.06
C ASN A 46 -15.15 17.36 -6.67
N ARG A 47 -14.80 17.21 -7.95
CA ARG A 47 -14.73 15.89 -8.62
C ARG A 47 -13.60 15.04 -8.03
N GLN A 48 -12.42 15.62 -7.82
CA GLN A 48 -11.29 14.93 -7.19
C GLN A 48 -11.63 14.48 -5.77
N GLU A 49 -12.29 15.30 -4.96
CA GLU A 49 -12.72 14.89 -3.62
C GLU A 49 -13.77 13.77 -3.63
N LYS A 50 -14.69 13.77 -4.60
CA LYS A 50 -15.66 12.68 -4.77
C LYS A 50 -14.96 11.40 -5.21
N PHE A 51 -14.02 11.50 -6.15
CA PHE A 51 -13.22 10.38 -6.63
C PHE A 51 -12.38 9.77 -5.51
N ALA A 52 -11.64 10.62 -4.77
CA ALA A 52 -10.85 10.20 -3.62
C ALA A 52 -11.72 9.48 -2.57
N ARG A 53 -12.94 9.96 -2.32
CA ARG A 53 -13.88 9.28 -1.41
C ARG A 53 -14.36 7.92 -1.92
N LYS A 54 -14.61 7.80 -3.22
CA LYS A 54 -15.12 6.57 -3.84
C LYS A 54 -14.04 5.49 -3.95
N ILE A 55 -12.83 5.87 -4.34
CA ILE A 55 -11.75 4.94 -4.69
C ILE A 55 -10.70 4.82 -3.59
N GLY A 56 -10.57 5.81 -2.70
CA GLY A 56 -9.51 5.83 -1.71
C GLY A 56 -9.56 4.68 -0.70
N LEU A 57 -10.75 4.27 -0.23
CA LEU A 57 -10.85 3.13 0.68
C LEU A 57 -10.48 1.79 0.01
N PRO A 58 -11.05 1.43 -1.18
CA PRO A 58 -10.61 0.24 -1.92
C PRO A 58 -9.11 0.24 -2.23
N LEU A 59 -8.56 1.40 -2.65
CA LEU A 59 -7.14 1.53 -2.96
C LEU A 59 -6.26 1.35 -1.72
N LEU A 60 -6.63 1.96 -0.59
CA LEU A 60 -5.90 1.79 0.67
C LEU A 60 -5.92 0.33 1.12
N MET A 61 -7.06 -0.35 0.99
CA MET A 61 -7.16 -1.78 1.30
C MET A 61 -6.25 -2.62 0.40
N PHE A 62 -6.20 -2.31 -0.91
CA PHE A 62 -5.31 -2.99 -1.84
C PHE A 62 -3.84 -2.84 -1.43
N VAL A 63 -3.40 -1.63 -1.10
CA VAL A 63 -2.02 -1.35 -0.67
C VAL A 63 -1.68 -2.08 0.64
N ILE A 64 -2.58 -2.06 1.63
CA ILE A 64 -2.36 -2.76 2.90
C ILE A 64 -2.25 -4.28 2.66
N ASN A 65 -3.11 -4.85 1.83
CA ASN A 65 -3.05 -6.27 1.51
C ASN A 65 -1.75 -6.63 0.79
N LEU A 66 -1.33 -5.81 -0.17
CA LEU A 66 -0.08 -6.03 -0.90
C LEU A 66 1.13 -5.99 0.04
N PHE A 67 1.15 -5.04 0.97
CA PHE A 67 2.17 -4.96 2.02
C PHE A 67 2.18 -6.21 2.91
N LEU A 68 1.01 -6.68 3.37
CA LEU A 68 0.93 -7.88 4.20
C LEU A 68 1.39 -9.14 3.47
N VAL A 69 1.08 -9.27 2.18
CA VAL A 69 1.59 -10.36 1.35
C VAL A 69 3.11 -10.31 1.27
N SER A 70 3.69 -9.12 1.03
CA SER A 70 5.15 -8.95 1.00
C SER A 70 5.80 -9.35 2.31
N VAL A 71 5.26 -8.90 3.44
CA VAL A 71 5.78 -9.26 4.77
C VAL A 71 5.64 -10.76 5.03
N GLY A 72 4.49 -11.35 4.67
CA GLY A 72 4.25 -12.79 4.80
C GLY A 72 5.27 -13.61 4.01
N LEU A 73 5.58 -13.21 2.78
CA LEU A 73 6.59 -13.87 1.95
C LEU A 73 7.98 -13.81 2.60
N THR A 74 8.36 -12.67 3.17
CA THR A 74 9.62 -12.51 3.92
C THR A 74 9.68 -13.47 5.12
N PHE A 75 8.59 -13.60 5.89
CA PHE A 75 8.55 -14.55 7.00
C PHE A 75 8.66 -16.00 6.55
N VAL A 76 8.00 -16.38 5.45
CA VAL A 76 8.13 -17.73 4.88
C VAL A 76 9.58 -18.00 4.49
N LEU A 77 10.25 -17.05 3.84
CA LEU A 77 11.65 -17.19 3.47
C LEU A 77 12.55 -17.36 4.71
N LEU A 78 12.37 -16.50 5.71
CA LEU A 78 13.12 -16.59 6.97
C LEU A 78 12.86 -17.92 7.70
N PHE A 79 11.61 -18.39 7.68
CA PHE A 79 11.24 -19.67 8.27
C PHE A 79 11.94 -20.83 7.56
N VAL A 80 11.95 -20.87 6.22
CA VAL A 80 12.65 -21.91 5.46
C VAL A 80 14.16 -21.90 5.76
N LEU A 81 14.77 -20.72 5.82
CA LEU A 81 16.19 -20.60 6.14
C LEU A 81 16.52 -21.10 7.55
N ASN A 82 15.69 -20.78 8.55
CA ASN A 82 15.88 -21.27 9.91
C ASN A 82 15.63 -22.78 10.01
N ALA A 83 14.59 -23.31 9.36
CA ALA A 83 14.31 -24.74 9.31
C ALA A 83 15.46 -25.52 8.66
N GLN A 84 16.11 -24.95 7.65
CA GLN A 84 17.32 -25.52 7.06
C GLN A 84 18.50 -25.49 8.05
N ALA A 85 18.71 -24.36 8.74
CA ALA A 85 19.81 -24.19 9.70
C ALA A 85 19.69 -25.15 10.90
N GLU A 86 18.48 -25.45 11.35
CA GLU A 86 18.20 -26.42 12.42
C GLU A 86 18.23 -27.88 11.94
N GLY A 87 18.41 -28.11 10.63
CA GLY A 87 18.44 -29.45 10.03
C GLY A 87 17.07 -30.10 9.87
N TRP A 88 15.97 -29.36 10.07
CA TRP A 88 14.61 -29.86 9.79
C TRP A 88 14.36 -30.01 8.29
N LEU A 89 15.11 -29.26 7.48
CA LEU A 89 14.96 -29.22 6.03
C LEU A 89 16.31 -29.45 5.37
N ILE A 90 16.51 -30.66 4.80
CA ILE A 90 17.72 -31.01 4.06
C ILE A 90 17.51 -30.56 2.62
N ILE A 91 18.19 -29.48 2.23
CA ILE A 91 18.20 -29.04 0.84
C ILE A 91 19.35 -29.78 0.14
N PRO A 92 19.07 -30.60 -0.90
CA PRO A 92 20.13 -31.25 -1.65
C PRO A 92 21.02 -30.18 -2.29
N THR A 93 22.28 -30.14 -1.88
CA THR A 93 23.29 -29.25 -2.46
C THR A 93 23.69 -29.75 -3.85
N GLN A 94 24.10 -28.83 -4.72
CA GLN A 94 24.58 -29.17 -6.08
C GLN A 94 25.75 -30.15 -6.04
N GLU A 95 26.59 -30.12 -5.01
CA GLU A 95 27.66 -31.11 -4.81
C GLU A 95 27.12 -32.54 -4.69
N ALA A 96 26.04 -32.75 -3.93
CA ALA A 96 25.44 -34.07 -3.79
C ALA A 96 24.81 -34.57 -5.11
N LEU A 97 24.39 -33.66 -5.99
CA LEU A 97 23.90 -33.99 -7.33
C LEU A 97 25.04 -34.32 -8.29
N ASN A 98 26.13 -33.55 -8.26
CA ASN A 98 27.30 -33.75 -9.13
C ASN A 98 28.02 -35.06 -8.82
N LEU A 99 28.20 -35.40 -7.54
CA LEU A 99 28.80 -36.68 -7.13
C LEU A 99 27.96 -37.89 -7.58
N ARG A 100 26.64 -37.71 -7.73
CA ARG A 100 25.75 -38.76 -8.24
C ARG A 100 25.89 -38.92 -9.75
N GLN A 101 26.17 -37.83 -10.48
CA GLN A 101 26.38 -37.86 -11.93
C GLN A 101 27.75 -38.44 -12.34
N GLU A 102 28.76 -38.41 -11.47
CA GLU A 102 30.07 -39.03 -11.74
C GLU A 102 30.09 -40.55 -11.49
N GLN A 103 29.04 -41.10 -10.87
CA GLN A 103 28.93 -42.53 -10.55
C GLN A 103 28.13 -43.33 -11.59
N ASP A 104 27.49 -42.65 -12.54
CA ASP A 104 26.75 -43.22 -13.67
C ASP A 104 27.57 -43.12 -14.97
#